data_AF-A0A2T3G0K4-F1
#
_entry.id   AF-A0A2T3G0K4-F1
#
_cell.length_a   1.000
_cell.length_b   1.000
_cell.length_c   1.000
_cell.angle_alpha   90.00
_cell.angle_beta   90.00
_cell.angle_gamma   90.00
#
_symmetry.space_group_name_H-M   'P 1'
#
loop_
_entity.id
_entity.type
_entity.pdbx_description
1 polymer ?
#
loop_
_entity_poly.entity_id
_entity_poly.type
_entity_poly.pdbx_seq_one_letter_code
_entity_poly.pdbx_strand_id
1 'polypeptide(L)'
;MESKMNTALNNKDRETEVYVIEKHDNDIGKIERNLRKNLETIGVTYDDLNPKLKEHFQKIEGIIINTFETQKNAQKMLKNNNLKLKNISKKSEISRQTFYNNPILKDYIELRDKEFQKTNVFSVNEDKTNEIRRLNDELNMFKNRDFQYMNMKEERDSLLKEIEQLKIYIKKLENEKKESGLN
;
A
#
# COMPACT_ATOMS: atom_id res chain seq x y z
N MET A 1 42.48 -32.45 -43.64
CA MET A 1 42.02 -32.55 -42.23
C MET A 1 40.94 -31.50 -42.02
N GLU A 2 39.73 -31.85 -42.45
CA GLU A 2 38.50 -31.17 -42.09
C GLU A 2 38.16 -31.44 -40.62
N SER A 3 37.26 -30.60 -40.08
CA SER A 3 36.52 -30.80 -38.83
C SER A 3 37.24 -30.36 -37.55
N LYS A 4 37.03 -29.09 -37.16
CA LYS A 4 35.98 -28.74 -36.18
C LYS A 4 35.94 -27.23 -35.96
N MET A 5 35.12 -26.58 -36.78
CA MET A 5 34.43 -25.34 -36.44
C MET A 5 33.29 -25.69 -35.46
N ASN A 6 32.91 -24.74 -34.60
CA ASN A 6 31.74 -24.73 -33.70
C ASN A 6 31.80 -25.53 -32.40
N THR A 7 32.22 -24.87 -31.33
CA THR A 7 31.27 -24.50 -30.24
C THR A 7 31.83 -23.34 -29.43
N ALA A 8 31.45 -22.13 -29.83
CA ALA A 8 31.39 -21.00 -28.92
C ALA A 8 30.24 -21.22 -27.92
N LEU A 9 30.31 -20.53 -26.78
CA LEU A 9 29.27 -20.35 -25.76
C LEU A 9 29.07 -21.51 -24.78
N ASN A 10 29.82 -21.54 -23.68
CA ASN A 10 29.19 -21.47 -22.36
C ASN A 10 30.20 -21.29 -21.22
N ASN A 11 29.81 -20.52 -20.21
CA ASN A 11 30.40 -20.44 -18.87
C ASN A 11 31.58 -19.46 -18.66
N LYS A 12 31.45 -18.24 -19.16
CA LYS A 12 31.78 -17.05 -18.33
C LYS A 12 30.48 -16.70 -17.61
N ASP A 13 30.47 -16.83 -16.28
CA ASP A 13 29.48 -16.28 -15.32
C ASP A 13 29.33 -17.24 -14.12
N ARG A 14 30.38 -17.34 -13.29
CA ARG A 14 30.26 -17.74 -11.87
C ARG A 14 31.36 -17.02 -11.09
N GLU A 15 31.29 -15.70 -11.05
CA GLU A 15 31.91 -14.94 -9.95
C GLU A 15 31.06 -15.22 -8.70
N THR A 16 31.52 -16.18 -7.91
CA THR A 16 30.99 -16.43 -6.58
C THR A 16 31.48 -15.28 -5.70
N GLU A 17 30.68 -14.23 -5.54
CA GLU A 17 30.85 -13.28 -4.44
C GLU A 17 30.74 -14.05 -3.12
N VAL A 18 31.88 -14.30 -2.49
CA VAL A 18 31.94 -14.84 -1.13
C VAL A 18 31.51 -13.73 -0.19
N TYR A 19 30.22 -13.68 0.15
CA TYR A 19 29.74 -12.86 1.26
C TYR A 19 30.33 -13.40 2.56
N VAL A 20 31.27 -12.64 3.13
CA VAL A 20 31.79 -12.89 4.47
C VAL A 20 30.64 -12.64 5.46
N ILE A 21 30.09 -13.73 6.00
CA ILE A 21 29.12 -13.67 7.08
C ILE A 21 29.90 -13.35 8.35
N GLU A 22 29.96 -12.08 8.73
CA GLU A 22 30.36 -11.69 10.08
C GLU A 22 29.33 -12.28 11.05
N LYS A 23 29.72 -13.34 11.76
CA LYS A 23 28.89 -13.98 12.78
C LYS A 23 28.78 -13.02 13.97
N HIS A 24 27.60 -12.44 14.15
CA HIS A 24 27.21 -11.89 15.44
C HIS A 24 26.53 -13.00 16.25
N ASP A 25 27.15 -13.40 17.37
CA ASP A 25 26.66 -14.46 18.28
C ASP A 25 25.28 -14.18 18.91
N ASN A 26 24.64 -13.06 18.60
CA ASN A 26 23.25 -12.73 18.96
C ASN A 26 22.17 -13.42 18.07
N ASP A 27 22.56 -14.16 17.03
CA ASP A 27 21.63 -14.67 16.01
C ASP A 27 21.09 -16.09 16.26
N ILE A 28 21.81 -16.95 17.00
CA ILE A 28 21.42 -18.37 17.15
C ILE A 28 20.06 -18.50 17.88
N GLY A 29 19.87 -17.75 18.97
CA GLY A 29 18.61 -17.75 19.72
C GLY A 29 17.42 -17.13 18.97
N LYS A 30 17.67 -16.32 17.93
CA LYS A 30 16.63 -15.75 17.06
C LYS A 30 16.25 -16.73 15.96
N ILE A 31 17.24 -17.39 15.35
CA ILE A 31 17.05 -18.43 14.34
C ILE A 31 16.18 -19.57 14.91
N GLU A 32 16.54 -20.12 16.06
CA GLU A 32 15.81 -21.26 16.61
C GLU A 32 14.38 -20.91 17.01
N ARG A 33 14.16 -19.72 17.60
CA ARG A 33 12.81 -19.24 17.93
C ARG A 33 11.94 -19.07 16.69
N ASN A 34 12.49 -18.50 15.62
CA ASN A 34 11.78 -18.35 14.36
C ASN A 34 11.43 -19.71 13.74
N LEU A 35 12.39 -20.64 13.71
CA LEU A 35 12.17 -21.99 13.20
C LEU A 35 11.07 -22.71 13.96
N ARG A 36 11.09 -22.69 15.30
CA ARG A 36 10.04 -23.30 16.13
C ARG A 36 8.66 -22.76 15.78
N LYS A 37 8.51 -21.43 15.72
CA LYS A 37 7.24 -20.77 15.38
C LYS A 37 6.77 -21.07 13.95
N ASN A 38 7.66 -20.97 12.97
CA ASN A 38 7.32 -21.06 11.55
C ASN A 38 7.07 -22.52 11.13
N LEU A 39 7.81 -23.48 11.68
CA LEU A 39 7.58 -24.91 11.44
C LEU A 39 6.27 -25.39 12.08
N GLU A 40 5.94 -24.92 13.28
CA GLU A 40 4.67 -25.23 13.93
C GLU A 40 3.47 -24.76 13.09
N THR A 41 3.61 -23.61 12.43
CA THR A 41 2.59 -23.06 11.51
C THR A 41 2.30 -24.00 10.32
N ILE A 42 3.26 -24.83 9.91
CA ILE A 42 3.09 -25.83 8.84
C ILE A 42 2.90 -27.26 9.40
N GLY A 43 2.63 -27.40 10.70
CA GLY A 43 2.35 -28.68 11.35
C GLY A 43 3.60 -29.53 11.64
N VAL A 44 4.78 -28.91 11.75
CA VAL A 44 6.05 -29.61 12.01
C VAL A 44 6.67 -29.12 13.32
N THR A 45 6.96 -30.04 14.24
CA THR A 45 7.69 -29.73 15.47
C THR A 45 9.19 -29.70 15.22
N TYR A 46 9.86 -28.60 15.55
CA TYR A 46 11.32 -28.47 15.36
C TYR A 46 12.12 -29.53 16.11
N ASP A 47 11.69 -29.90 17.33
CA ASP A 47 12.41 -30.89 18.15
C ASP A 47 12.39 -32.30 17.55
N ASP A 48 11.34 -32.64 16.80
CA ASP A 48 11.15 -33.94 16.15
C ASP A 48 12.01 -34.09 14.88
N LEU A 49 12.62 -33.00 14.40
CA LEU A 49 13.49 -33.04 13.23
C LEU A 49 14.81 -33.78 13.52
N ASN A 50 15.25 -34.57 12.55
CA ASN A 50 16.58 -35.17 12.61
C ASN A 50 17.68 -34.09 12.57
N PRO A 51 18.90 -34.39 13.08
CA PRO A 51 19.98 -33.40 13.18
C PRO A 51 20.36 -32.75 11.85
N LYS A 52 20.32 -33.50 10.74
CA LYS A 52 20.69 -33.00 9.41
C LYS A 52 19.66 -31.99 8.89
N LEU A 53 18.37 -32.24 9.11
CA LEU A 53 17.31 -31.29 8.78
C LEU A 53 17.39 -30.04 9.65
N LYS A 54 17.67 -30.18 10.95
CA LYS A 54 17.89 -29.03 11.85
C LYS A 54 19.03 -28.14 11.33
N GLU A 55 20.16 -28.72 10.93
CA GLU A 55 21.29 -27.98 10.34
C GLU A 55 20.89 -27.25 9.04
N HIS A 56 20.14 -27.92 8.15
CA HIS A 56 19.64 -27.29 6.92
C HIS A 56 18.71 -26.12 7.21
N PHE A 57 17.74 -26.28 8.12
CA PHE A 57 16.82 -25.22 8.50
C PHE A 57 17.53 -24.04 9.15
N GLN A 58 18.51 -24.27 10.01
CA GLN A 58 19.32 -23.20 10.62
C GLN A 58 20.06 -22.38 9.55
N LYS A 59 20.67 -23.04 8.55
CA LYS A 59 21.34 -22.34 7.45
C LYS A 59 20.35 -21.53 6.61
N ILE A 60 19.21 -22.12 6.27
CA ILE A 60 18.16 -21.46 5.47
C ILE A 60 17.61 -20.24 6.23
N GLU A 61 17.24 -20.41 7.49
CA GLU A 61 16.70 -19.32 8.31
C GLU A 61 17.73 -18.20 8.50
N GLY A 62 19.01 -18.53 8.68
CA GLY A 62 20.09 -17.54 8.72
C GLY A 62 20.13 -16.66 7.46
N ILE A 63 20.00 -17.27 6.28
CA ILE A 63 19.93 -16.54 5.00
C ILE A 63 18.66 -15.68 4.94
N ILE A 64 17.51 -16.21 5.35
CA ILE A 64 16.23 -15.49 5.33
C ILE A 64 16.29 -14.25 6.23
N ILE A 65 16.76 -14.41 7.47
CA ILE A 65 16.91 -13.30 8.43
C ILE A 65 17.83 -12.23 7.85
N ASN A 66 19.01 -12.61 7.35
CA ASN A 66 19.94 -11.65 6.76
C ASN A 66 19.32 -10.91 5.56
N THR A 67 18.57 -11.63 4.73
CA THR A 67 17.85 -11.05 3.59
C THR A 67 16.83 -10.01 4.05
N PHE A 68 16.03 -10.32 5.07
CA PHE A 68 15.06 -9.37 5.64
C PHE A 68 15.75 -8.16 6.28
N GLU A 69 16.88 -8.33 6.94
CA GLU A 69 17.63 -7.23 7.53
C GLU A 69 18.24 -6.32 6.48
N THR A 70 18.83 -6.91 5.44
CA THR A 70 19.35 -6.19 4.27
C THR A 70 18.25 -5.36 3.62
N GLN A 71 17.08 -5.96 3.37
CA GLN A 71 15.93 -5.25 2.84
C GLN A 71 15.49 -4.10 3.76
N LYS A 72 15.39 -4.34 5.07
CA LYS A 72 15.02 -3.31 6.06
C LYS A 72 16.01 -2.15 6.06
N ASN A 73 17.30 -2.43 5.95
CA ASN A 73 18.34 -1.42 5.90
C ASN A 73 18.29 -0.63 4.59
N ALA A 74 18.13 -1.30 3.44
CA ALA A 74 17.93 -0.65 2.15
C ALA A 74 16.72 0.29 2.17
N GLN A 75 15.59 -0.15 2.74
CA GLN A 75 14.40 0.70 2.91
C GLN A 75 14.67 1.93 3.78
N LYS A 76 15.40 1.79 4.90
CA LYS A 76 15.81 2.93 5.74
C LYS A 76 16.71 3.89 4.97
N MET A 77 17.67 3.37 4.21
CA MET A 77 18.57 4.19 3.39
C MET A 77 17.79 4.99 2.35
N LEU A 78 16.88 4.34 1.62
CA LEU A 78 16.02 5.02 0.65
C LEU A 78 15.13 6.08 1.30
N LYS A 79 14.50 5.77 2.44
CA LYS A 79 13.67 6.74 3.19
C LYS A 79 14.48 7.96 3.66
N ASN A 80 15.73 7.74 4.06
CA ASN A 80 16.62 8.80 4.51
C ASN A 80 17.28 9.57 3.36
N ASN A 81 17.28 9.01 2.15
CA ASN A 81 17.82 9.63 0.95
C ASN A 81 16.81 10.61 0.34
N ASN A 82 16.49 11.68 1.06
CA ASN A 82 15.66 12.78 0.55
C ASN A 82 16.51 14.03 0.26
N LEU A 83 16.10 14.82 -0.73
CA LEU A 83 16.76 16.05 -1.16
C LEU A 83 16.38 17.27 -0.30
N LYS A 84 16.01 17.06 0.96
CA LYS A 84 15.70 18.15 1.88
C LYS A 84 16.91 19.08 2.01
N LEU A 85 16.65 20.39 2.06
CA LEU A 85 17.67 21.44 2.18
C LEU A 85 18.69 21.17 3.29
N LYS A 86 18.23 20.64 4.44
CA LYS A 86 19.08 20.23 5.56
C LYS A 86 20.16 19.22 5.15
N ASN A 87 19.80 18.22 4.35
CA ASN A 87 20.71 17.16 3.92
C ASN A 87 21.68 17.66 2.85
N ILE A 88 21.18 18.46 1.90
CA ILE A 88 22.02 19.06 0.86
C ILE A 88 23.05 19.99 1.50
N SER A 89 22.63 20.90 2.38
CA SER A 89 23.54 21.78 3.12
C SER A 89 24.62 21.01 3.88
N LYS A 90 24.27 19.90 4.53
CA LYS A 90 25.25 19.05 5.22
C LYS A 90 26.25 18.39 4.25
N LYS A 91 25.77 17.90 3.10
CA LYS A 91 26.59 17.15 2.12
C LYS A 91 27.43 18.05 1.21
N SER A 92 26.94 19.26 0.91
CA SER A 92 27.63 20.23 0.06
C SER A 92 28.52 21.17 0.85
N GLU A 93 28.50 21.09 2.18
CA GLU A 93 29.23 21.98 3.11
C GLU A 93 28.86 23.47 2.95
N ILE A 94 27.71 23.75 2.31
CA ILE A 94 27.17 25.10 2.17
C ILE A 94 26.23 25.35 3.36
N SER A 95 26.41 26.49 4.04
CA SER A 95 25.55 26.83 5.17
C SER A 95 24.08 26.94 4.75
N ARG A 96 23.15 26.55 5.62
CA ARG A 96 21.71 26.73 5.36
C ARG A 96 21.35 28.18 5.11
N GLN A 97 22.03 29.09 5.83
CA GLN A 97 21.80 30.53 5.68
C GLN A 97 22.10 31.00 4.25
N THR A 98 23.14 30.45 3.61
CA THR A 98 23.48 30.77 2.21
C THR A 98 22.33 30.39 1.27
N PHE A 99 21.69 29.23 1.47
CA PHE A 99 20.53 28.84 0.67
C PHE A 99 19.31 29.74 0.93
N TYR A 100 19.03 30.10 2.18
CA TYR A 100 17.90 30.98 2.50
C TYR A 100 18.09 32.40 1.97
N ASN A 101 19.32 32.89 1.94
CA ASN A 101 19.66 34.22 1.45
C ASN A 101 19.76 34.30 -0.08
N ASN A 102 19.82 33.16 -0.77
CA ASN A 102 19.93 33.11 -2.22
C ASN A 102 18.70 32.40 -2.84
N PRO A 103 17.71 33.16 -3.34
CA PRO A 103 16.50 32.61 -3.94
C PRO A 103 16.78 31.60 -5.06
N ILE A 104 17.81 31.83 -5.88
CA ILE A 104 18.14 30.95 -7.00
C ILE A 104 18.56 29.55 -6.50
N LEU A 105 19.40 29.50 -5.47
CA LEU A 105 19.83 28.21 -4.89
C LEU A 105 18.66 27.47 -4.24
N LYS A 106 17.77 28.21 -3.56
CA LYS A 106 16.57 27.65 -2.95
C LYS A 106 15.63 27.07 -4.02
N ASP A 107 15.28 27.85 -5.03
CA ASP A 107 14.37 27.47 -6.10
C ASP A 107 14.90 26.28 -6.90
N TYR A 108 16.22 26.24 -7.16
CA TYR A 108 16.85 25.11 -7.84
C TYR A 108 16.71 23.82 -7.01
N ILE A 109 16.97 23.87 -5.70
CA ILE A 109 16.82 22.70 -4.83
C ILE A 109 15.36 22.24 -4.78
N GLU A 110 14.42 23.17 -4.67
CA GLU A 110 12.99 22.84 -4.65
C GLU A 110 12.53 22.21 -5.97
N LEU A 111 13.02 22.69 -7.11
CA LEU A 111 12.77 22.08 -8.42
C LEU A 111 13.27 20.64 -8.46
N ARG A 112 14.52 20.40 -8.04
CA ARG A 112 15.11 19.04 -8.07
C ARG A 112 14.48 18.11 -7.04
N ASP A 113 14.07 18.61 -5.87
CA ASP A 113 13.33 17.82 -4.88
C ASP A 113 11.97 17.37 -5.44
N LYS A 114 11.24 18.28 -6.12
CA LYS A 114 9.98 17.90 -6.81
C LYS A 114 10.19 16.82 -7.86
N GLU A 115 11.25 16.89 -8.67
CA GLU A 115 11.58 15.84 -9.62
C GLU A 115 11.89 14.51 -8.94
N PHE A 116 12.65 14.56 -7.84
CA PHE A 116 13.00 13.38 -7.05
C PHE A 116 11.78 12.72 -6.40
N GLN A 117 10.84 13.50 -5.86
CA GLN A 117 9.64 12.93 -5.25
C GLN A 117 8.75 12.19 -6.27
N LYS A 118 8.75 12.58 -7.55
CA LYS A 118 7.99 11.87 -8.60
C LYS A 118 8.46 10.43 -8.83
N THR A 119 9.73 10.14 -8.57
CA THR A 119 10.31 8.81 -8.76
C THR A 119 10.53 8.06 -7.45
N ASN A 120 10.48 8.77 -6.33
CA ASN A 120 10.60 8.19 -4.99
C ASN A 120 9.38 7.30 -4.69
N VAL A 121 9.62 5.99 -4.59
CA VAL A 121 8.59 4.96 -4.31
C VAL A 121 7.76 5.29 -3.07
N PHE A 122 8.36 5.89 -2.04
CA PHE A 122 7.63 6.25 -0.82
C PHE A 122 6.64 7.41 -1.05
N SER A 123 7.06 8.44 -1.78
CA SER A 123 6.19 9.58 -2.11
C SER A 123 5.06 9.13 -3.03
N VAL A 124 5.39 8.36 -4.08
CA VAL A 124 4.39 7.84 -5.02
C VAL A 124 3.36 6.96 -4.32
N ASN A 125 3.78 6.10 -3.38
CA ASN A 125 2.85 5.28 -2.62
C ASN A 125 1.99 6.10 -1.66
N GLU A 126 2.55 7.14 -1.04
CA GLU A 126 1.79 8.07 -0.19
C GLU A 126 0.74 8.83 -1.00
N ASP A 127 1.11 9.36 -2.17
CA ASP A 127 0.19 10.04 -3.08
C ASP A 127 -0.96 9.12 -3.52
N LYS A 128 -0.65 7.88 -3.91
CA LYS A 128 -1.67 6.87 -4.24
C LYS A 128 -2.57 6.54 -3.05
N THR A 129 -2.01 6.42 -1.85
CA THR A 129 -2.78 6.13 -0.62
C THR A 129 -3.74 7.28 -0.31
N ASN A 130 -3.28 8.52 -0.47
CA ASN A 130 -4.11 9.70 -0.28
C ASN A 130 -5.22 9.79 -1.34
N GLU A 131 -4.92 9.46 -2.59
CA GLU A 131 -5.92 9.44 -3.66
C GLU A 131 -6.98 8.36 -3.44
N ILE A 132 -6.59 7.16 -2.99
CA ILE A 132 -7.53 6.11 -2.61
C ILE A 132 -8.45 6.59 -1.48
N ARG A 133 -7.91 7.32 -0.48
CA ARG A 133 -8.72 7.89 0.60
C ARG A 133 -9.73 8.90 0.05
N ARG A 134 -9.27 9.84 -0.78
CA ARG A 134 -10.12 10.86 -1.42
C ARG A 134 -11.26 10.23 -2.21
N LEU A 135 -10.95 9.24 -3.05
CA LEU A 135 -11.94 8.53 -3.86
C LEU A 135 -12.93 7.74 -3.01
N ASN A 136 -12.49 7.13 -1.90
CA ASN A 136 -13.39 6.45 -0.98
C ASN A 136 -14.34 7.43 -0.27
N ASP A 137 -13.86 8.60 0.12
CA ASP A 137 -14.70 9.64 0.72
C ASP A 137 -15.76 10.12 -0.28
N GLU A 138 -15.36 10.37 -1.53
CA GLU A 138 -16.26 10.74 -2.62
C GLU A 138 -17.30 9.65 -2.90
N LEU A 139 -16.89 8.38 -2.95
CA LEU A 139 -17.78 7.24 -3.10
C LEU A 139 -18.81 7.15 -1.96
N ASN A 140 -18.39 7.42 -0.73
CA ASN A 140 -19.31 7.44 0.41
C ASN A 140 -20.34 8.57 0.32
N MET A 141 -19.94 9.74 -0.19
CA MET A 141 -20.89 10.83 -0.46
C MET A 141 -21.92 10.41 -1.52
N PHE A 142 -21.50 9.75 -2.60
CA PHE A 142 -22.43 9.24 -3.61
C PHE A 142 -23.38 8.18 -3.05
N LYS A 143 -22.88 7.22 -2.27
CA LYS A 143 -23.73 6.22 -1.60
C LYS A 143 -24.79 6.86 -0.71
N ASN A 144 -24.40 7.87 0.07
CA ASN A 144 -25.33 8.58 0.95
C ASN A 144 -26.39 9.35 0.14
N ARG A 145 -25.99 10.04 -0.94
CA ARG A 145 -26.92 10.71 -1.85
C ARG A 145 -27.91 9.73 -2.47
N ASP A 146 -27.44 8.59 -2.94
CA ASP A 146 -28.29 7.59 -3.58
C ASP A 146 -29.27 6.98 -2.57
N PHE A 147 -28.83 6.74 -1.34
CA PHE A 147 -29.72 6.34 -0.23
C PHE A 147 -30.82 7.37 0.04
N GLN A 148 -30.45 8.66 0.14
CA GLN A 148 -31.43 9.74 0.34
C GLN A 148 -32.43 9.82 -0.81
N TYR A 149 -31.95 9.69 -2.06
CA TYR A 149 -32.80 9.71 -3.24
C TYR A 149 -33.81 8.55 -3.22
N MET A 150 -33.39 7.35 -2.82
CA MET A 150 -34.28 6.20 -2.71
C MET A 150 -35.36 6.42 -1.65
N ASN A 151 -35.01 6.93 -0.47
CA ASN A 151 -35.99 7.27 0.56
C ASN A 151 -37.02 8.30 0.07
N MET A 152 -36.55 9.38 -0.57
CA MET A 152 -37.44 10.41 -1.13
C MET A 152 -38.36 9.85 -2.22
N LYS A 153 -37.86 8.91 -3.03
CA LYS A 153 -38.65 8.25 -4.06
C LYS A 153 -39.75 7.39 -3.44
N GLU A 154 -39.42 6.60 -2.42
CA GLU A 154 -40.39 5.78 -1.69
C GLU A 154 -41.48 6.64 -1.02
N GLU A 155 -41.09 7.73 -0.37
CA GLU A 155 -42.02 8.67 0.25
C GLU A 155 -42.96 9.29 -0.79
N ARG A 156 -42.42 9.76 -1.92
CA ARG A 156 -43.21 10.28 -3.05
C ARG A 156 -44.21 9.24 -3.55
N ASP A 157 -43.77 7.99 -3.74
CA ASP A 157 -44.63 6.93 -4.26
C ASP A 157 -45.74 6.56 -3.26
N SER A 158 -45.49 6.66 -1.95
CA SER A 158 -46.50 6.52 -0.90
C SER A 158 -47.54 7.64 -0.94
N LEU A 159 -47.08 8.89 -0.98
CA LEU A 159 -47.96 10.07 -1.05
C LEU A 159 -48.84 10.07 -2.30
N LEU A 160 -48.31 9.63 -3.44
CA LEU A 160 -49.09 9.49 -4.67
C LEU A 160 -50.24 8.48 -4.51
N LYS A 161 -50.01 7.36 -3.80
CA LYS A 161 -51.07 6.39 -3.51
C LYS A 161 -52.13 6.97 -2.58
N GLU A 162 -51.72 7.70 -1.55
CA GLU A 162 -52.64 8.34 -0.60
C GLU A 162 -53.52 9.39 -1.30
N ILE A 163 -52.92 10.24 -2.15
CA ILE A 163 -53.66 11.21 -2.98
C ILE A 163 -54.69 10.49 -3.85
N GLU A 164 -54.34 9.36 -4.46
CA GLU A 164 -55.27 8.62 -5.30
C GLU A 164 -56.44 8.04 -4.49
N GLN A 165 -56.17 7.49 -3.30
CA GLN A 165 -57.20 7.01 -2.39
C GLN A 165 -58.15 8.14 -1.94
N LEU A 166 -57.59 9.30 -1.59
CA LEU A 166 -58.38 10.47 -1.19
C LEU A 166 -59.25 10.97 -2.35
N LYS A 167 -58.75 11.00 -3.58
CA LYS A 167 -59.54 11.35 -4.77
C LYS A 167 -60.71 10.40 -4.99
N ILE A 168 -60.47 9.09 -4.86
CA ILE A 168 -61.53 8.08 -4.96
C ILE A 168 -62.59 8.30 -3.87
N TYR A 169 -62.17 8.58 -2.63
CA TYR A 169 -63.07 8.82 -1.51
C TYR A 169 -63.90 10.09 -1.69
N ILE A 170 -63.29 11.22 -2.08
CA ILE A 170 -63.99 12.47 -2.38
C ILE A 170 -65.05 12.24 -3.46
N LYS A 171 -64.68 11.56 -4.55
CA LYS A 171 -65.62 11.26 -5.65
C LYS A 171 -66.81 10.43 -5.19
N LYS A 172 -66.58 9.49 -4.26
CA LYS A 172 -67.66 8.69 -3.65
C LYS A 172 -68.60 9.58 -2.83
N LEU A 173 -68.06 10.43 -1.94
CA LEU A 173 -68.86 11.37 -1.14
C LEU A 173 -69.65 12.35 -2.01
N GLU A 174 -69.05 12.86 -3.09
CA GLU A 174 -69.74 13.76 -4.04
C GLU A 174 -70.93 13.07 -4.71
N ASN A 175 -70.78 11.79 -5.07
CA ASN A 175 -71.87 11.00 -5.64
C ASN A 175 -72.97 10.75 -4.60
N GLU A 176 -72.61 10.35 -3.37
CA GLU A 176 -73.55 10.14 -2.27
C GLU A 176 -74.33 11.43 -1.93
N LYS A 177 -73.67 12.59 -1.92
CA LYS A 177 -74.31 13.90 -1.70
C LYS A 177 -75.29 14.25 -2.82
N LYS A 178 -74.95 13.95 -4.08
CA LYS A 178 -75.85 14.14 -5.23
C LYS A 178 -77.07 13.22 -5.16
N GLU A 179 -76.91 11.98 -4.72
CA GLU A 179 -78.00 10.99 -4.60
C GLU A 179 -78.94 11.29 -3.42
N SER A 180 -78.44 11.90 -2.34
CA SER A 180 -79.23 12.24 -1.14
C SER A 180 -79.97 13.58 -1.22
N GLY A 181 -79.86 14.33 -2.33
CA GLY A 181 -80.66 15.54 -2.60
C GLY A 181 -80.40 16.73 -1.68
N LEU A 182 -79.37 16.66 -0.83
CA LEU A 182 -78.95 17.76 0.04
C LEU A 182 -77.97 18.66 -0.72
N ASN A 183 -78.47 19.76 -1.29
CA ASN A 183 -77.65 20.87 -1.77
C ASN A 183 -77.07 21.65 -0.59
#